data_AF-A0A933AZA1-F1
#
_entry.id   AF-A0A933AZA1-F1
#
_cell.length_a   1.000
_cell.length_b   1.000
_cell.length_c   1.000
_cell.angle_alpha   90.00
_cell.angle_beta   90.00
_cell.angle_gamma   90.00
#
_symmetry.space_group_name_H-M   'P 1'
#
loop_
_entity.id
_entity.type
_entity.pdbx_description
1 polymer ?
#
loop_
_entity_poly.entity_id
_entity_poly.type
_entity_poly.pdbx_seq_one_letter_code
_entity_poly.pdbx_strand_id
1 'polypeptide(L)' 'MYEQFFGLREKPFRMTPDTRYFYPSAKHTDALNHMVYAIEERRGFVVITG' A
#
# COMPACT_ATOMS: atom_id res chain seq x y z
N MET A 1 -23.97 -9.63 -7.71
CA MET A 1 -24.09 -10.12 -9.11
C MET A 1 -22.72 -10.36 -9.71
N TYR A 2 -21.82 -9.37 -9.61
CA TYR A 2 -20.41 -9.54 -10.02
C TYR A 2 -19.67 -10.53 -9.10
N GLU A 3 -19.93 -10.49 -7.81
CA GLU A 3 -19.23 -11.31 -6.81
C GLU A 3 -19.48 -12.80 -7.02
N GLN A 4 -20.74 -13.19 -7.23
CA GLN A 4 -21.11 -14.59 -7.50
C GLN A 4 -20.58 -15.07 -8.86
N PHE A 5 -20.58 -14.22 -9.88
CA PHE A 5 -20.07 -14.56 -11.20
C PHE A 5 -18.55 -14.80 -11.21
N PHE A 6 -17.79 -14.00 -10.45
CA PHE A 6 -16.33 -14.10 -10.36
C PHE A 6 -15.82 -14.87 -9.12
N GLY A 7 -16.70 -15.41 -8.29
CA GLY A 7 -16.33 -16.11 -7.05
C GLY A 7 -15.67 -15.21 -5.99
N LEU A 8 -15.95 -13.91 -6.01
CA LEU A 8 -15.39 -12.95 -5.07
C LEU A 8 -16.14 -13.03 -3.73
N ARG A 9 -15.39 -12.91 -2.63
CA ARG A 9 -15.95 -12.91 -1.27
C ARG A 9 -16.54 -11.56 -0.87
N GLU A 10 -16.15 -10.50 -1.55
CA GLU A 10 -16.55 -9.13 -1.27
C GLU A 10 -16.55 -8.28 -2.55
N LYS A 11 -17.11 -7.07 -2.45
CA LYS A 11 -17.17 -6.13 -3.55
C LYS A 11 -15.76 -5.74 -4.02
N PRO A 12 -15.40 -6.01 -5.28
CA PRO A 12 -14.12 -5.58 -5.81
C PRO A 12 -14.10 -4.05 -6.02
N PHE A 13 -12.91 -3.48 -6.17
CA PHE A 13 -12.68 -2.08 -6.57
C PHE A 13 -13.36 -1.05 -5.67
N ARG A 14 -13.22 -1.20 -4.35
CA ARG A 14 -13.65 -0.17 -3.40
C ARG A 14 -12.84 1.11 -3.61
N MET A 15 -13.50 2.27 -3.47
CA MET A 15 -12.82 3.56 -3.61
C MET A 15 -11.72 3.77 -2.57
N THR A 16 -11.92 3.25 -1.37
CA THR A 16 -10.89 3.26 -0.32
C THR A 16 -10.06 1.99 -0.41
N PRO A 17 -8.73 2.10 -0.52
CA PRO A 17 -7.83 0.94 -0.42
C PRO A 17 -8.06 0.21 0.90
N ASP A 18 -8.03 -1.12 0.85
CA ASP A 18 -8.16 -1.96 2.03
C ASP A 18 -6.80 -2.56 2.38
N THR A 19 -6.28 -2.22 3.56
CA THR A 19 -4.95 -2.62 4.01
C THR A 19 -4.79 -4.12 4.18
N ARG A 20 -5.89 -4.89 4.29
CA ARG A 20 -5.88 -6.37 4.32
C ARG A 20 -5.31 -6.98 3.04
N TYR A 21 -5.34 -6.22 1.93
CA TYR A 21 -4.83 -6.62 0.63
C TYR A 21 -3.48 -5.98 0.30
N PHE A 22 -2.83 -5.30 1.26
CA PHE A 22 -1.51 -4.74 1.04
C PHE A 22 -0.49 -5.84 0.76
N TYR A 23 0.24 -5.73 -0.35
CA TYR A 23 1.35 -6.62 -0.68
C TYR A 23 2.69 -5.93 -0.38
N PRO A 24 3.43 -6.38 0.66
CA PRO A 24 4.72 -5.84 1.04
C PRO A 24 5.81 -6.36 0.10
N SER A 25 5.83 -5.86 -1.14
CA SER A 25 6.95 -6.13 -2.04
C SER A 25 8.24 -5.61 -1.41
N ALA A 26 9.38 -6.22 -1.73
CA ALA A 26 10.69 -5.76 -1.23
C ALA A 26 10.89 -4.25 -1.47
N LYS A 27 10.51 -3.76 -2.65
CA LYS A 27 10.58 -2.32 -2.99
C LYS A 27 9.67 -1.45 -2.12
N HIS A 28 8.45 -1.92 -1.81
CA HIS A 28 7.54 -1.18 -0.92
C HIS A 28 8.08 -1.14 0.51
N THR A 29 8.64 -2.25 0.99
CA THR A 29 9.26 -2.34 2.31
C THR A 29 10.47 -1.41 2.42
N ASP A 30 11.36 -1.41 1.43
CA ASP A 30 12.53 -0.54 1.41
C ASP A 30 12.14 0.94 1.38
N ALA A 31 11.14 1.31 0.55
CA ALA A 31 10.61 2.67 0.50
C ALA A 31 10.02 3.11 1.85
N LEU A 32 9.27 2.24 2.51
CA LEU A 32 8.72 2.51 3.85
C LEU A 32 9.83 2.69 4.89
N ASN A 33 10.86 1.83 4.87
CA ASN A 33 12.00 1.94 5.79
C ASN A 33 12.75 3.26 5.60
N HIS A 34 12.98 3.69 4.35
CA HIS A 34 13.59 4.99 4.07
C HIS A 34 12.73 6.15 4.57
N MET A 35 11.40 6.04 4.47
CA MET A 35 10.48 7.06 4.98
C MET A 35 10.56 7.17 6.49
N VAL A 36 10.50 6.03 7.20
CA VAL A 36 10.61 5.97 8.66
C VAL A 36 11.93 6.58 9.11
N TYR A 37 13.04 6.13 8.52
CA TYR A 37 14.36 6.67 8.85
C TYR A 37 14.46 8.18 8.63
N ALA A 38 13.90 8.71 7.53
CA ALA A 38 13.94 10.14 7.28
C ALA A 38 13.10 10.96 8.26
N ILE A 39 11.98 10.42 8.74
CA ILE A 39 11.16 11.02 9.80
C ILE A 39 11.96 11.07 11.10
N GLU A 40 12.59 9.96 11.47
CA GLU A 40 13.41 9.84 12.69
C GLU A 40 14.60 10.82 12.68
N GLU A 41 15.28 10.92 11.54
CA GLU A 41 16.41 11.84 11.33
C GLU A 41 16.00 13.29 11.04
N ARG A 42 14.69 13.60 11.05
CA ARG A 42 14.13 14.93 10.74
C ARG A 42 14.65 15.52 9.43
N ARG A 43 14.81 14.68 8.40
CA ARG A 43 15.22 15.13 7.08
C ARG A 43 14.11 16.02 6.50
N GLY A 44 14.48 17.21 6.00
CA GLY A 44 13.53 18.24 5.61
C GLY A 44 12.57 17.87 4.47
N PHE A 45 12.92 16.88 3.64
CA PHE A 45 12.04 16.34 2.60
C PHE A 45 12.46 14.93 2.18
N VAL A 46 11.47 14.12 1.77
CA VAL A 46 11.66 12.82 1.10
C VAL A 46 10.67 12.72 -0.03
N VAL A 47 11.12 12.16 -1.16
CA VAL A 47 10.27 11.88 -2.32
C VAL A 47 10.29 10.38 -2.56
N ILE A 48 9.11 9.77 -2.56
CA ILE A 48 8.90 8.38 -2.98
C ILE A 48 8.18 8.42 -4.32
N THR A 49 8.75 7.78 -5.33
CA THR A 49 8.19 7.67 -6.68
C THR A 49 8.24 6.23 -7.15
N GLY A 50 7.28 5.85 -8.00
CA GLY A 50 7.14 4.49 -8.51
C GLY A 50 5.70 4.20 -8.89
#